data_AF-A0A960AWY1-F1
#
_entry.id   AF-A0A960AWY1-F1
#
_cell.length_a   1.000
_cell.length_b   1.000
_cell.length_c   1.000
_cell.angle_alpha   90.00
_cell.angle_beta   90.00
_cell.angle_gamma   90.00
#
_symmetry.space_group_name_H-M   'P 1'
#
loop_
_entity.id
_entity.type
_entity.pdbx_description
1 polymer ?
#
loop_
_entity_poly.entity_id
_entity_poly.type
_entity_poly.pdbx_seq_one_letter_code
_entity_poly.pdbx_strand_id
1 'polypeptide(L)'
;MSASTSTVTPRTSTTVTAWTAATRSHHERRRGQSALADAVSTSLARSGKWEQWQQLEPRLAGFANLEEACAGWRRRDEECYQLVAALTALGSRRGGDDDDAALAVLVVLADGVNRVAGTMSDVCELGDVHATVWEEVKAAEPQLGNRAGRYLLDRARQRLCRPAAGLISRVETTSLETWLTGEAGSEGTGGGLEGEEQDRDGMLALPDVEDPIEDLTDLLVWARGVGVIATEEIDLLVELMAAEHEVLARGETKRAREEAQRIVGERHGVTMRQIRRRRDQTTARLRQAAPQYLEAIA
;
A
#
# COMPACT_ATOMS: atom_id res chain seq x y z
N MET A 1 -64.81 2.92 -23.52
CA MET A 1 -63.75 2.19 -22.80
C MET A 1 -62.42 2.62 -23.40
N SER A 2 -61.74 3.57 -22.75
CA SER A 2 -60.46 4.12 -23.21
C SER A 2 -59.33 3.39 -22.47
N ALA A 3 -58.39 2.81 -23.20
CA ALA A 3 -57.18 2.20 -22.64
C ALA A 3 -55.99 3.15 -22.84
N SER A 4 -55.45 3.65 -21.74
CA SER A 4 -54.23 4.46 -21.69
C SER A 4 -53.01 3.56 -21.69
N THR A 5 -52.17 3.66 -22.72
CA THR A 5 -50.87 2.99 -22.78
C THR A 5 -49.83 3.88 -22.10
N SER A 6 -49.33 3.45 -20.94
CA SER A 6 -48.22 4.12 -20.24
C SER A 6 -46.89 3.68 -20.83
N THR A 7 -46.13 4.63 -21.38
CA THR A 7 -44.78 4.42 -21.89
C THR A 7 -43.79 4.45 -20.73
N VAL A 8 -43.21 3.30 -20.37
CA VAL A 8 -42.11 3.21 -19.40
C VAL A 8 -40.80 3.52 -20.12
N THR A 9 -40.11 4.58 -19.70
CA THR A 9 -38.77 4.95 -20.18
C THR A 9 -37.71 4.15 -19.42
N PRO A 10 -36.74 3.51 -20.09
CA PRO A 10 -35.67 2.79 -19.39
C PRO A 10 -34.61 3.77 -18.87
N ARG A 11 -34.35 3.75 -17.55
CA ARG A 11 -33.18 4.40 -16.91
C ARG A 11 -31.94 3.54 -17.15
N THR A 12 -31.15 3.88 -18.16
CA THR A 12 -29.80 3.33 -18.36
C THR A 12 -28.84 4.48 -18.60
N SER A 13 -28.11 4.95 -17.58
CA SER A 13 -26.93 5.86 -17.72
C SER A 13 -26.18 6.11 -16.41
N THR A 14 -25.77 5.08 -15.65
CA THR A 14 -24.97 5.32 -14.42
C THR A 14 -23.71 4.44 -14.34
N THR A 15 -23.74 3.25 -14.91
CA THR A 15 -22.61 2.30 -14.86
C THR A 15 -21.44 2.63 -15.80
N VAL A 16 -21.69 3.26 -16.95
CA VAL A 16 -20.64 3.59 -17.94
C VAL A 16 -19.77 4.77 -17.47
N THR A 17 -20.37 5.74 -16.78
CA THR A 17 -19.70 6.94 -16.27
C THR A 17 -18.78 6.63 -15.08
N ALA A 18 -19.20 5.73 -14.19
CA ALA A 18 -18.39 5.31 -13.04
C ALA A 18 -17.15 4.51 -13.46
N TRP A 19 -17.29 3.63 -14.47
CA TRP A 19 -16.16 2.89 -15.01
C TRP A 19 -15.11 3.81 -15.63
N THR A 20 -15.53 4.78 -16.45
CA THR A 20 -14.60 5.73 -17.11
C THR A 20 -13.88 6.65 -16.13
N ALA A 21 -14.52 7.04 -15.02
CA ALA A 21 -13.87 7.80 -13.95
C ALA A 21 -12.83 6.96 -13.18
N ALA A 22 -13.14 5.70 -12.87
CA ALA A 22 -12.22 4.79 -12.21
C ALA A 22 -10.97 4.48 -13.07
N THR A 23 -11.14 4.27 -14.38
CA THR A 23 -9.99 4.07 -15.28
C THR A 23 -9.13 5.33 -15.40
N ARG A 24 -9.76 6.52 -15.45
CA ARG A 24 -9.05 7.79 -15.53
C ARG A 24 -8.19 8.05 -14.29
N SER A 25 -8.74 7.87 -13.09
CA SER A 25 -7.98 8.02 -11.83
C SER A 25 -6.82 7.03 -11.71
N HIS A 26 -6.96 5.81 -12.24
CA HIS A 26 -5.88 4.84 -12.28
C HIS A 26 -4.77 5.25 -13.25
N HIS A 27 -5.12 5.82 -14.41
CA HIS A 27 -4.15 6.34 -15.38
C HIS A 27 -3.40 7.58 -14.85
N GLU A 28 -4.09 8.48 -14.17
CA GLU A 28 -3.49 9.68 -13.55
C GLU A 28 -2.50 9.29 -12.45
N ARG A 29 -2.87 8.36 -11.56
CA ARG A 29 -1.98 7.83 -10.53
C ARG A 29 -0.72 7.18 -11.10
N ARG A 30 -0.88 6.35 -12.15
CA ARG A 30 0.26 5.76 -12.85
C ARG A 30 1.17 6.81 -13.49
N ARG A 31 0.62 7.87 -14.08
CA ARG A 31 1.41 8.97 -14.66
C ARG A 31 2.19 9.75 -13.60
N GLY A 32 1.54 10.11 -12.49
CA GLY A 32 2.21 10.79 -11.37
C GLY A 32 3.36 9.96 -10.80
N GLN A 33 3.14 8.66 -10.62
CA GLN A 33 4.19 7.74 -10.15
C GLN A 33 5.35 7.63 -11.14
N SER A 34 5.08 7.57 -12.45
CA SER A 34 6.12 7.55 -13.48
C SER A 34 6.93 8.84 -13.50
N ALA A 35 6.27 10.00 -13.36
CA ALA A 35 6.96 11.29 -13.29
C ALA A 35 7.88 11.39 -12.06
N LEU A 36 7.41 10.91 -10.89
CA LEU A 36 8.24 10.81 -9.69
C LEU A 36 9.45 9.90 -9.91
N ALA A 37 9.24 8.72 -10.49
CA ALA A 37 10.32 7.77 -10.77
C ALA A 37 11.38 8.34 -11.71
N ASP A 38 10.95 9.04 -12.77
CA ASP A 38 11.85 9.67 -13.74
C ASP A 38 12.67 10.81 -13.09
N ALA A 39 12.02 11.64 -12.26
CA ALA A 39 12.67 12.75 -11.57
C ALA A 39 13.73 12.25 -10.56
N VAL A 40 13.38 11.27 -9.74
CA VAL A 40 14.30 10.68 -8.75
C VAL A 40 15.47 9.97 -9.47
N SER A 41 15.19 9.18 -10.50
CA SER A 41 16.24 8.50 -11.28
C SER A 41 17.21 9.50 -11.93
N THR A 42 16.70 10.60 -12.46
CA THR A 42 17.52 11.67 -13.04
C THR A 42 18.36 12.38 -11.97
N SER A 43 17.80 12.63 -10.79
CA SER A 43 18.53 13.24 -9.66
C SER A 43 19.67 12.33 -9.18
N LEU A 44 19.40 11.03 -9.01
CA LEU A 44 20.39 10.05 -8.57
C LEU A 44 21.52 9.88 -9.59
N ALA A 45 21.19 9.80 -10.88
CA ALA A 45 22.19 9.70 -11.94
C ALA A 45 23.12 10.93 -12.00
N ARG A 46 22.59 12.13 -11.68
CA ARG A 46 23.38 13.37 -11.67
C ARG A 46 24.25 13.48 -10.43
N SER A 47 23.74 13.08 -9.27
CA SER A 47 24.41 13.22 -7.99
C SER A 47 25.43 12.11 -7.70
N GLY A 48 25.32 10.95 -8.35
CA GLY A 48 26.15 9.78 -8.04
C GLY A 48 25.90 9.22 -6.64
N LYS A 49 24.74 9.54 -6.04
CA LYS A 49 24.37 9.09 -4.70
C LYS A 49 24.19 7.59 -4.63
N TRP A 50 23.75 6.96 -5.71
CA TRP A 50 23.54 5.51 -5.73
C TRP A 50 24.84 4.75 -5.45
N GLU A 51 25.93 5.12 -6.12
CA GLU A 51 27.25 4.53 -5.91
C GLU A 51 27.79 4.79 -4.50
N GLN A 52 27.49 5.96 -3.92
CA GLN A 52 27.83 6.27 -2.53
C GLN A 52 27.06 5.39 -1.56
N TRP A 53 25.76 5.20 -1.77
CA TRP A 53 24.93 4.32 -0.95
C TRP A 53 25.41 2.87 -1.03
N GLN A 54 25.83 2.38 -2.20
CA GLN A 54 26.39 1.04 -2.33
C GLN A 54 27.67 0.82 -1.50
N GLN A 55 28.47 1.87 -1.29
CA GLN A 55 29.66 1.79 -0.43
C GLN A 55 29.30 1.74 1.05
N LEU A 56 28.22 2.42 1.45
CA LEU A 56 27.76 2.49 2.83
C LEU A 56 26.89 1.29 3.23
N GLU A 57 26.08 0.80 2.30
CA GLU A 57 25.10 -0.27 2.52
C GLU A 57 25.36 -1.45 1.58
N PRO A 58 26.06 -2.51 2.05
CA PRO A 58 26.40 -3.68 1.24
C PRO A 58 25.18 -4.39 0.64
N ARG A 59 24.01 -4.23 1.26
CA ARG A 59 22.72 -4.76 0.78
C ARG A 59 22.31 -4.19 -0.59
N LEU A 60 22.88 -3.05 -0.99
CA LEU A 60 22.61 -2.41 -2.29
C LEU A 60 23.58 -2.84 -3.41
N ALA A 61 24.64 -3.60 -3.09
CA ALA A 61 25.70 -3.94 -4.04
C ALA A 61 25.21 -4.74 -5.26
N GLY A 62 24.09 -5.48 -5.13
CA GLY A 62 23.49 -6.26 -6.21
C GLY A 62 22.69 -5.46 -7.25
N PHE A 63 22.54 -4.14 -7.08
CA PHE A 63 21.69 -3.30 -7.92
C PHE A 63 22.47 -2.12 -8.49
N ALA A 64 22.64 -2.03 -9.80
CA ALA A 64 23.42 -0.98 -10.45
C ALA A 64 22.79 0.41 -10.34
N ASN A 65 21.46 0.50 -10.24
CA ASN A 65 20.73 1.76 -10.12
C ASN A 65 19.28 1.55 -9.61
N LEU A 66 18.56 2.66 -9.42
CA LEU A 66 17.15 2.65 -8.98
C LEU A 66 16.21 1.91 -9.95
N GLU A 67 16.48 1.95 -11.26
CA GLU A 67 15.64 1.26 -12.25
C GLU A 67 15.74 -0.26 -12.09
N GLU A 68 16.95 -0.78 -11.88
CA GLU A 68 17.19 -2.20 -11.59
C GLU A 68 16.56 -2.62 -10.27
N ALA A 69 16.67 -1.79 -9.23
CA ALA A 69 15.96 -1.97 -7.96
C ALA A 69 14.44 -2.09 -8.16
N CYS A 70 13.84 -1.20 -8.94
CA CYS A 70 12.41 -1.26 -9.27
C CYS A 70 12.06 -2.50 -10.08
N ALA A 71 12.93 -2.96 -10.98
CA ALA A 71 12.73 -4.18 -11.74
C ALA A 71 12.80 -5.42 -10.84
N GLY A 72 13.77 -5.49 -9.94
CA GLY A 72 13.90 -6.58 -8.96
C GLY A 72 12.71 -6.65 -8.00
N TRP A 73 12.23 -5.49 -7.52
CA TRP A 73 11.03 -5.42 -6.70
C TRP A 73 9.77 -5.93 -7.41
N ARG A 74 9.61 -5.60 -8.71
CA ARG A 74 8.49 -6.11 -9.53
C ARG A 74 8.54 -7.63 -9.73
N ARG A 75 9.74 -8.21 -9.79
CA ARG A 75 9.94 -9.66 -9.89
C ARG A 75 9.81 -10.38 -8.54
N ARG A 76 9.91 -9.65 -7.43
CA ARG A 76 9.91 -10.19 -6.05
C ARG A 76 11.15 -11.02 -5.73
N ASP A 77 12.30 -10.58 -6.23
CA ASP A 77 13.58 -11.23 -5.94
C ASP A 77 13.90 -11.13 -4.43
N GLU A 78 14.43 -12.16 -3.78
CA GLU A 78 14.64 -12.15 -2.31
C GLU A 78 15.52 -10.96 -1.84
N GLU A 79 16.51 -10.60 -2.64
CA GLU A 79 17.42 -9.47 -2.41
C GLU A 79 16.71 -8.11 -2.44
N CYS A 80 15.57 -8.00 -3.13
CA CYS A 80 14.81 -6.75 -3.23
C CYS A 80 14.20 -6.33 -1.88
N TYR A 81 13.95 -7.27 -0.99
CA TYR A 81 13.42 -6.99 0.34
C TYR A 81 14.49 -6.37 1.24
N GLN A 82 15.73 -6.84 1.13
CA GLN A 82 16.89 -6.27 1.81
C GLN A 82 17.26 -4.91 1.26
N LEU A 83 17.12 -4.71 -0.05
CA LEU A 83 17.27 -3.40 -0.70
C LEU A 83 16.30 -2.38 -0.08
N VAL A 84 15.01 -2.68 0.04
CA VAL A 84 14.04 -1.74 0.62
C VAL A 84 14.39 -1.41 2.07
N ALA A 85 14.81 -2.41 2.85
CA ALA A 85 15.32 -2.20 4.20
C ALA A 85 16.53 -1.27 4.25
N ALA A 86 17.50 -1.45 3.34
CA ALA A 86 18.69 -0.60 3.26
C ALA A 86 18.36 0.84 2.86
N LEU A 87 17.53 1.03 1.83
CA LEU A 87 17.07 2.37 1.43
C LEU A 87 16.27 3.05 2.56
N THR A 88 15.49 2.29 3.33
CA THR A 88 14.76 2.82 4.50
C THR A 88 15.73 3.24 5.61
N ALA A 89 16.78 2.46 5.87
CA ALA A 89 17.82 2.82 6.83
C ALA A 89 18.57 4.09 6.42
N LEU A 90 18.88 4.23 5.13
CA LEU A 90 19.49 5.44 4.58
C LEU A 90 18.55 6.65 4.66
N GLY A 91 17.25 6.48 4.43
CA GLY A 91 16.28 7.58 4.45
C GLY A 91 15.78 7.99 5.83
N SER A 92 15.85 7.10 6.82
CA SER A 92 15.38 7.36 8.19
C SER A 92 16.19 8.43 8.89
N ARG A 93 15.52 9.29 9.68
CA ARG A 93 16.16 10.28 10.58
C ARG A 93 17.07 9.65 11.62
N ARG A 94 16.81 8.40 12.01
CA ARG A 94 17.63 7.65 12.97
C ARG A 94 18.79 6.90 12.30
N GLY A 95 18.83 6.91 10.97
CA GLY A 95 19.86 6.28 10.14
C GLY A 95 20.64 7.32 9.35
N GLY A 96 20.53 7.28 8.02
CA GLY A 96 21.28 8.17 7.13
C GLY A 96 20.65 9.55 6.87
N ASP A 97 19.38 9.72 7.21
CA ASP A 97 18.56 10.92 6.96
C ASP A 97 18.58 11.43 5.51
N ASP A 98 18.84 10.56 4.52
CA ASP A 98 18.92 10.94 3.11
C ASP A 98 17.53 10.99 2.47
N ASP A 99 17.07 12.19 2.17
CA ASP A 99 15.78 12.44 1.51
C ASP A 99 15.67 11.74 0.14
N ASP A 100 16.75 11.65 -0.63
CA ASP A 100 16.70 10.95 -1.92
C ASP A 100 16.51 9.44 -1.72
N ALA A 101 17.02 8.87 -0.62
CA ALA A 101 16.81 7.46 -0.28
C ALA A 101 15.35 7.21 0.13
N ALA A 102 14.75 8.12 0.88
CA ALA A 102 13.33 8.06 1.20
C ALA A 102 12.45 8.18 -0.07
N LEU A 103 12.85 9.02 -1.04
CA LEU A 103 12.15 9.15 -2.32
C LEU A 103 12.32 7.86 -3.14
N ALA A 104 13.50 7.25 -3.13
CA ALA A 104 13.76 5.98 -3.77
C ALA A 104 12.87 4.85 -3.20
N VAL A 105 12.62 4.81 -1.88
CA VAL A 105 11.67 3.86 -1.27
C VAL A 105 10.26 4.05 -1.84
N LEU A 106 9.77 5.30 -1.94
CA LEU A 106 8.46 5.59 -2.55
C LEU A 106 8.37 5.10 -4.00
N VAL A 107 9.44 5.29 -4.77
CA VAL A 107 9.51 4.86 -6.17
C VAL A 107 9.50 3.33 -6.26
N VAL A 108 10.30 2.63 -5.45
CA VAL A 108 10.33 1.16 -5.41
C VAL A 108 8.96 0.60 -4.98
N LEU A 109 8.30 1.21 -4.00
CA LEU A 109 7.00 0.78 -3.47
C LEU A 109 5.79 1.27 -4.29
N ALA A 110 5.99 1.84 -5.47
CA ALA A 110 4.97 2.38 -6.38
C ALA A 110 3.68 1.56 -6.46
N ASP A 111 3.77 0.25 -6.70
CA ASP A 111 2.59 -0.62 -6.82
C ASP A 111 1.84 -0.76 -5.48
N GLY A 112 2.56 -0.75 -4.37
CA GLY A 112 1.99 -0.78 -3.02
C GLY A 112 1.26 0.52 -2.68
N VAL A 113 1.89 1.66 -2.94
CA VAL A 113 1.29 2.99 -2.78
C VAL A 113 0.01 3.11 -3.62
N ASN A 114 0.06 2.73 -4.90
CA ASN A 114 -1.10 2.78 -5.79
C ASN A 114 -2.25 1.89 -5.31
N ARG A 115 -1.95 0.74 -4.70
CA ARG A 115 -2.95 -0.12 -4.06
C ARG A 115 -3.60 0.56 -2.86
N VAL A 116 -2.80 1.15 -1.96
CA VAL A 116 -3.32 1.88 -0.78
C VAL A 116 -4.21 3.05 -1.23
N ALA A 117 -3.73 3.88 -2.16
CA ALA A 117 -4.51 4.98 -2.73
C ALA A 117 -5.79 4.48 -3.45
N GLY A 118 -5.74 3.31 -4.08
CA GLY A 118 -6.91 2.70 -4.71
C GLY A 118 -7.94 2.16 -3.73
N THR A 119 -7.50 1.65 -2.58
CA THR A 119 -8.40 1.22 -1.51
C THR A 119 -9.03 2.36 -0.73
N MET A 120 -8.41 3.55 -0.76
CA MET A 120 -8.79 4.73 0.03
C MET A 120 -9.15 5.94 -0.85
N SER A 121 -9.51 5.71 -2.12
CA SER A 121 -9.73 6.80 -3.09
C SER A 121 -10.91 7.72 -2.76
N ASP A 122 -11.76 7.30 -1.83
CA ASP A 122 -12.87 8.06 -1.27
C ASP A 122 -12.48 8.97 -0.10
N VAL A 123 -11.32 8.73 0.52
CA VAL A 123 -10.86 9.42 1.74
C VAL A 123 -9.56 10.18 1.55
N CYS A 124 -8.66 9.72 0.67
CA CYS A 124 -7.32 10.29 0.49
C CYS A 124 -6.90 10.36 -0.98
N GLU A 125 -6.12 11.38 -1.32
CA GLU A 125 -5.46 11.50 -2.62
C GLU A 125 -4.13 10.73 -2.64
N LEU A 126 -3.58 10.49 -3.84
CA LEU A 126 -2.28 9.81 -3.97
C LEU A 126 -1.16 10.58 -3.24
N GLY A 127 -1.23 11.91 -3.24
CA GLY A 127 -0.28 12.77 -2.53
C GLY A 127 -0.27 12.51 -1.02
N ASP A 128 -1.42 12.29 -0.40
CA ASP A 128 -1.52 11.98 1.03
C ASP A 128 -0.85 10.65 1.35
N VAL A 129 -1.01 9.65 0.47
CA VAL A 129 -0.36 8.34 0.62
C VAL A 129 1.16 8.47 0.46
N HIS A 130 1.64 9.26 -0.52
CA HIS A 130 3.07 9.54 -0.66
C HIS A 130 3.65 10.21 0.58
N ALA A 131 3.02 11.29 1.05
CA ALA A 131 3.46 12.03 2.23
C ALA A 131 3.45 11.14 3.47
N THR A 132 2.43 10.29 3.63
CA THR A 132 2.36 9.40 4.79
C THR A 132 3.44 8.32 4.74
N VAL A 133 3.65 7.66 3.59
CA VAL A 133 4.71 6.65 3.45
C VAL A 133 6.08 7.28 3.61
N TRP A 134 6.29 8.50 3.11
CA TRP A 134 7.49 9.29 3.37
C TRP A 134 7.75 9.45 4.86
N GLU A 135 6.76 9.94 5.61
CA GLU A 135 6.89 10.11 7.06
C GLU A 135 7.15 8.79 7.79
N GLU A 136 6.56 7.67 7.34
CA GLU A 136 6.88 6.35 7.88
C GLU A 136 8.33 5.94 7.60
N VAL A 137 8.90 6.29 6.45
CA VAL A 137 10.33 6.07 6.16
C VAL A 137 11.19 6.96 7.05
N LYS A 138 10.87 8.26 7.17
CA LYS A 138 11.64 9.19 8.02
C LYS A 138 11.57 8.82 9.50
N ALA A 139 10.51 8.16 9.95
CA ALA A 139 10.31 7.71 11.33
C ALA A 139 10.78 6.26 11.59
N ALA A 140 11.16 5.52 10.55
CA ALA A 140 11.52 4.11 10.65
C ALA A 140 12.78 3.86 11.50
N GLU A 141 12.87 2.68 12.10
CA GLU A 141 14.14 2.20 12.66
C GLU A 141 15.09 1.73 11.57
N PRO A 142 16.40 2.01 11.66
CA PRO A 142 17.38 1.56 10.65
C PRO A 142 17.50 0.03 10.55
N GLN A 143 17.06 -0.71 11.57
CA GLN A 143 17.16 -2.17 11.61
C GLN A 143 15.95 -2.90 11.02
N LEU A 144 15.05 -2.20 10.31
CA LEU A 144 13.96 -2.86 9.59
C LEU A 144 14.53 -3.94 8.67
N GLY A 145 14.02 -5.17 8.80
CA GLY A 145 14.43 -6.32 7.99
C GLY A 145 13.65 -6.41 6.68
N ASN A 146 13.61 -7.61 6.10
CA ASN A 146 13.01 -7.95 4.79
C ASN A 146 11.52 -7.56 4.67
N ARG A 147 10.86 -7.24 5.79
CA ARG A 147 9.46 -6.81 5.83
C ARG A 147 9.29 -5.29 5.75
N ALA A 148 10.36 -4.50 5.61
CA ALA A 148 10.33 -3.03 5.60
C ALA A 148 9.25 -2.45 4.68
N GLY A 149 9.22 -2.88 3.41
CA GLY A 149 8.24 -2.35 2.44
C GLY A 149 6.79 -2.63 2.82
N ARG A 150 6.51 -3.79 3.43
CA ARG A 150 5.16 -4.13 3.92
C ARG A 150 4.81 -3.28 5.14
N TYR A 151 5.71 -3.23 6.11
CA TYR A 151 5.56 -2.48 7.35
C TYR A 151 5.23 -1.00 7.09
N LEU A 152 5.98 -0.36 6.19
CA LEU A 152 5.78 1.05 5.83
C LEU A 152 4.39 1.30 5.23
N LEU A 153 3.95 0.43 4.33
CA LEU A 153 2.63 0.55 3.68
C LEU A 153 1.48 0.26 4.65
N ASP A 154 1.63 -0.73 5.52
CA ASP A 154 0.62 -1.07 6.52
C ASP A 154 0.48 0.04 7.57
N ARG A 155 1.60 0.63 8.04
CA ARG A 155 1.57 1.79 8.92
C ARG A 155 0.99 3.03 8.27
N ALA A 156 1.37 3.31 7.02
CA ALA A 156 0.79 4.44 6.30
C ALA A 156 -0.73 4.28 6.17
N ARG A 157 -1.20 3.06 5.84
CA ARG A 157 -2.64 2.76 5.83
C ARG A 157 -3.28 2.96 7.20
N GLN A 158 -2.69 2.42 8.27
CA GLN A 158 -3.21 2.57 9.63
C GLN A 158 -3.31 4.05 10.03
N ARG A 159 -2.29 4.85 9.72
CA ARG A 159 -2.26 6.30 10.02
C ARG A 159 -3.34 7.05 9.23
N LEU A 160 -3.54 6.71 7.96
CA LEU A 160 -4.61 7.29 7.14
C LEU A 160 -6.02 6.84 7.57
N CYS A 161 -6.16 5.65 8.18
CA CYS A 161 -7.44 5.12 8.65
C CYS A 161 -7.83 5.57 10.07
N ARG A 162 -6.91 6.15 10.86
CA ARG A 162 -7.24 6.57 12.23
C ARG A 162 -8.25 7.73 12.20
N PRO A 163 -9.40 7.62 12.91
CA PRO A 163 -10.31 8.74 13.11
C PRO A 163 -9.52 9.81 13.85
N ALA A 164 -9.28 10.92 13.18
CA ALA A 164 -8.40 12.00 13.59
C ALA A 164 -8.50 12.36 15.08
N ALA A 165 -7.52 11.94 15.88
CA ALA A 165 -7.09 12.73 17.03
C ALA A 165 -6.33 13.94 16.46
N GLY A 166 -7.09 14.93 15.97
CA GLY A 166 -6.55 16.14 15.37
C GLY A 166 -6.20 15.97 13.89
N LEU A 167 -7.18 16.23 13.03
CA LEU A 167 -6.94 16.84 11.72
C LEU A 167 -6.46 18.25 12.06
N ILE A 168 -5.20 18.36 12.52
CA ILE A 168 -4.54 19.63 12.74
C ILE A 168 -4.33 20.19 11.35
N SER A 169 -5.30 21.02 10.97
CA SER A 169 -5.28 21.89 9.82
C SER A 169 -5.10 21.18 8.49
N ARG A 170 -5.82 21.66 7.47
CA ARG A 170 -5.23 21.70 6.15
C ARG A 170 -4.01 22.62 6.26
N VAL A 171 -2.89 22.12 6.77
CA VAL A 171 -1.61 22.65 6.32
C VAL A 171 -1.70 22.43 4.82
N GLU A 172 -1.61 23.52 4.05
CA GLU A 172 -1.31 23.42 2.64
C GLU A 172 -0.01 22.63 2.56
N THR A 173 -0.11 21.30 2.50
CA THR A 173 1.01 20.44 2.22
C THR A 173 1.37 20.82 0.79
N THR A 174 2.42 21.62 0.68
CA THR A 174 3.14 21.87 -0.55
C THR A 174 3.18 20.56 -1.31
N SER A 175 2.49 20.52 -2.45
CA SER A 175 2.45 19.36 -3.33
C SER A 175 3.87 18.86 -3.52
N LEU A 176 4.07 17.54 -3.49
CA LEU A 176 5.37 16.95 -3.79
C LEU A 176 5.89 17.43 -5.17
N GLU A 177 4.98 17.84 -6.08
CA GLU A 177 5.31 18.50 -7.34
C GLU A 177 6.03 19.85 -7.16
N THR A 178 5.73 20.61 -6.10
CA THR A 178 6.39 21.87 -5.75
C THR A 178 7.82 21.64 -5.26
N TRP A 179 8.08 20.54 -4.56
CA TRP A 179 9.43 20.14 -4.14
C TRP A 179 10.25 19.61 -5.33
N LEU A 180 9.62 18.88 -6.24
CA LEU A 180 10.25 18.39 -7.48
C LEU A 180 10.55 19.50 -8.49
N THR A 181 9.95 20.69 -8.35
CA THR A 181 10.11 21.82 -9.27
C THR A 181 10.90 23.01 -8.71
N GLY A 182 11.26 23.01 -7.42
CA GLY A 182 11.95 24.12 -6.75
C GLY A 182 13.41 23.83 -6.36
N GLU A 183 14.34 24.27 -7.23
CA GLU A 183 15.65 24.88 -6.94
C GLU A 183 16.54 24.21 -5.86
N ALA A 184 17.62 23.49 -6.18
CA ALA A 184 18.88 24.02 -6.73
C ALA A 184 19.29 25.40 -6.18
N GLY A 185 19.57 25.45 -4.86
CA GLY A 185 20.51 26.40 -4.26
C GLY A 185 19.97 27.75 -3.80
N SER A 186 19.86 27.94 -2.48
CA SER A 186 20.16 29.22 -1.84
C SER A 186 20.41 29.04 -0.34
N GLU A 187 21.53 29.59 0.12
CA GLU A 187 21.94 29.66 1.52
C GLU A 187 21.05 30.61 2.33
N GLY A 188 20.84 30.24 3.60
CA GLY A 188 20.92 31.18 4.73
C GLY A 188 19.61 31.79 5.23
N THR A 189 19.21 31.40 6.44
CA THR A 189 19.41 32.19 7.68
C THR A 189 18.36 31.78 8.72
N GLY A 190 18.84 31.38 9.90
CA GLY A 190 18.04 30.80 10.97
C GLY A 190 17.09 31.75 11.70
N GLY A 191 16.28 31.12 12.54
CA GLY A 191 15.46 31.74 13.57
C GLY A 191 15.07 30.65 14.58
N GLY A 192 15.81 30.59 15.68
CA GLY A 192 15.62 29.58 16.72
C GLY A 192 14.31 29.75 17.49
N LEU A 193 13.81 28.64 18.00
CA LEU A 193 12.99 28.60 19.21
C LEU A 193 13.45 27.39 20.03
N GLU A 194 14.18 27.71 21.09
CA GLU A 194 14.40 26.84 22.24
C GLU A 194 13.06 26.55 22.90
N GLY A 195 12.84 25.30 23.30
CA GLY A 195 11.60 24.87 23.93
C GLY A 195 11.61 23.39 24.31
N GLU A 196 12.34 23.09 25.39
CA GLU A 196 12.10 21.97 26.31
C GLU A 196 12.41 20.56 25.79
N GLU A 197 13.68 20.19 25.95
CA GLU A 197 14.11 18.80 26.16
C GLU A 197 13.36 18.24 27.39
N GLN A 198 12.32 17.44 27.12
CA GLN A 198 11.77 16.53 28.12
C GLN A 198 12.27 15.14 27.83
N ASP A 199 13.41 14.87 28.47
CA ASP A 199 13.93 13.57 28.86
C ASP A 199 12.78 12.60 29.21
N ARG A 200 12.48 11.71 28.26
CA ARG A 200 11.68 10.51 28.48
C ARG A 200 12.44 9.34 27.90
N ASP A 201 13.40 8.89 28.69
CA ASP A 201 13.80 7.50 28.82
C ASP A 201 12.55 6.67 29.18
N GLY A 202 11.74 6.41 28.16
CA GLY A 202 10.59 5.54 28.19
C GLY A 202 10.92 4.36 27.30
N MET A 203 11.45 3.31 27.90
CA MET A 203 11.54 1.96 27.35
C MET A 203 10.16 1.52 26.85
N LEU A 204 9.79 1.97 25.64
CA LEU A 204 8.60 1.54 24.93
C LEU A 204 8.93 0.14 24.44
N ALA A 205 8.39 -0.85 25.14
CA ALA A 205 8.26 -2.20 24.61
C ALA A 205 7.75 -2.06 23.17
N LEU A 206 8.58 -2.47 22.21
CA LEU A 206 8.15 -2.64 20.84
C LEU A 206 6.88 -3.51 20.91
N PRO A 207 5.70 -3.02 20.45
CA PRO A 207 4.57 -3.92 20.31
C PRO A 207 5.04 -5.04 19.37
N ASP A 208 4.85 -6.28 19.82
CA ASP A 208 5.17 -7.44 19.00
C ASP A 208 4.45 -7.25 17.66
N VAL A 209 5.18 -7.43 16.57
CA VAL A 209 4.61 -7.21 15.23
C VAL A 209 3.67 -8.38 14.99
N GLU A 210 2.38 -8.20 15.30
CA GLU A 210 1.32 -9.18 15.10
C GLU A 210 1.43 -9.78 13.70
N ASP A 211 1.54 -11.11 13.62
CA ASP A 211 1.70 -11.81 12.36
C ASP A 211 0.40 -11.63 11.56
N PRO A 212 0.41 -11.05 10.36
CA PRO A 212 -0.80 -10.83 9.58
C PRO A 212 -1.52 -12.12 9.17
N ILE A 213 -0.83 -13.27 9.23
CA ILE A 213 -1.46 -14.58 9.14
C ILE A 213 -2.19 -14.90 10.44
N GLU A 214 -1.60 -14.58 11.59
CA GLU A 214 -2.22 -14.67 12.92
C GLU A 214 -3.42 -13.72 13.04
N ASP A 215 -3.31 -12.45 12.64
CA ASP A 215 -4.44 -11.50 12.61
C ASP A 215 -5.59 -11.98 11.71
N LEU A 216 -5.25 -12.52 10.52
CA LEU A 216 -6.24 -13.07 9.63
C LEU A 216 -6.87 -14.33 10.23
N THR A 217 -6.07 -15.16 10.88
CA THR A 217 -6.54 -16.37 11.56
C THR A 217 -7.46 -16.00 12.71
N ASP A 218 -7.08 -15.03 13.54
CA ASP A 218 -7.85 -14.52 14.67
C ASP A 218 -9.15 -13.88 14.21
N LEU A 219 -9.12 -13.05 13.16
CA LEU A 219 -10.33 -12.50 12.55
C LEU A 219 -11.28 -13.60 12.05
N LEU A 220 -10.76 -14.64 11.37
CA LEU A 220 -11.57 -15.73 10.83
C LEU A 220 -12.11 -16.63 11.95
N VAL A 221 -11.32 -16.89 13.00
CA VAL A 221 -11.72 -17.65 14.19
C VAL A 221 -12.80 -16.90 14.96
N TRP A 222 -12.61 -15.60 15.20
CA TRP A 222 -13.61 -14.75 15.82
C TRP A 222 -14.89 -14.69 14.99
N ALA A 223 -14.80 -14.40 13.69
CA ALA A 223 -15.95 -14.25 12.81
C ALA A 223 -16.77 -15.55 12.71
N ARG A 224 -16.11 -16.71 12.79
CA ARG A 224 -16.78 -18.01 12.95
C ARG A 224 -17.45 -18.13 14.32
N GLY A 225 -16.75 -17.78 15.39
CA GLY A 225 -17.25 -17.85 16.77
C GLY A 225 -18.52 -17.03 17.00
N VAL A 226 -18.62 -15.85 16.37
CA VAL A 226 -19.81 -14.98 16.44
C VAL A 226 -20.83 -15.23 15.31
N GLY A 227 -20.56 -16.18 14.40
CA GLY A 227 -21.50 -16.59 13.35
C GLY A 227 -21.61 -15.64 12.15
N VAL A 228 -20.64 -14.74 11.93
CA VAL A 228 -20.58 -13.84 10.77
C VAL A 228 -20.31 -14.63 9.47
N ILE A 229 -19.50 -15.68 9.58
CA ILE A 229 -19.15 -16.59 8.48
C ILE A 229 -19.25 -18.05 8.93
N ALA A 230 -19.54 -18.95 7.98
CA ALA A 230 -19.54 -20.39 8.22
C ALA A 230 -18.17 -21.02 7.92
N THR A 231 -17.92 -22.22 8.45
CA THR A 231 -16.65 -22.95 8.26
C THR A 231 -16.37 -23.20 6.78
N GLU A 232 -17.41 -23.55 6.01
CA GLU A 232 -17.33 -23.82 4.58
C GLU A 232 -16.94 -22.56 3.76
N GLU A 233 -17.21 -21.38 4.32
CA GLU A 233 -16.87 -20.10 3.69
C GLU A 233 -15.40 -19.73 3.96
N ILE A 234 -14.86 -20.12 5.11
CA ILE A 234 -13.43 -20.03 5.42
C ILE A 234 -12.65 -20.98 4.51
N ASP A 235 -13.08 -22.24 4.41
CA ASP A 235 -12.46 -23.25 3.55
C ASP A 235 -12.40 -22.77 2.11
N LEU A 236 -13.49 -22.18 1.60
CA LEU A 236 -13.55 -21.62 0.25
C LEU A 236 -12.54 -20.46 0.04
N LEU A 237 -12.37 -19.58 1.03
CA LEU A 237 -11.41 -18.46 0.93
C LEU A 237 -9.96 -18.98 0.95
N VAL A 238 -9.66 -19.92 1.83
CA VAL A 238 -8.33 -20.55 1.93
C VAL A 238 -7.99 -21.30 0.64
N GLU A 239 -8.94 -22.06 0.08
CA GLU A 239 -8.73 -22.78 -1.17
C GLU A 239 -8.51 -21.83 -2.36
N LEU A 240 -9.23 -20.71 -2.42
CA LEU A 240 -9.01 -19.68 -3.43
C LEU A 240 -7.62 -19.05 -3.33
N MET A 241 -7.15 -18.76 -2.11
CA MET A 241 -5.81 -18.21 -1.88
C MET A 241 -4.72 -19.21 -2.27
N ALA A 242 -4.89 -20.49 -1.92
CA ALA A 242 -3.96 -21.55 -2.30
C ALA A 242 -3.91 -21.74 -3.82
N ALA A 243 -5.05 -21.77 -4.49
CA ALA A 243 -5.13 -21.89 -5.94
C ALA A 243 -4.52 -20.67 -6.66
N GLU A 244 -4.74 -19.45 -6.15
CA GLU A 244 -4.12 -18.24 -6.70
C GLU A 244 -2.60 -18.28 -6.53
N HIS A 245 -2.10 -18.74 -5.39
CA HIS A 245 -0.67 -18.92 -5.14
C HIS A 245 -0.04 -19.95 -6.10
N GLU A 246 -0.70 -21.10 -6.32
CA GLU A 246 -0.23 -22.11 -7.28
C GLU A 246 -0.15 -21.56 -8.71
N VAL A 247 -1.15 -20.74 -9.14
CA VAL A 247 -1.14 -20.15 -10.49
C VAL A 247 -0.05 -19.09 -10.62
N LEU A 248 0.14 -18.27 -9.58
CA LEU A 248 1.24 -17.30 -9.53
C LEU A 248 2.61 -17.98 -9.57
N ALA A 249 2.78 -19.11 -8.87
CA ALA A 249 4.02 -19.89 -8.89
C ALA A 249 4.35 -20.47 -10.28
N ARG A 250 3.35 -20.64 -11.15
CA ARG A 250 3.53 -21.05 -12.56
C ARG A 250 3.88 -19.90 -13.51
N GLY A 251 3.97 -18.66 -12.99
CA GLY A 251 4.36 -17.47 -13.77
C GLY A 251 3.21 -16.74 -14.47
N GLU A 252 1.96 -17.16 -14.28
CA GLU A 252 0.78 -16.56 -14.92
C GLU A 252 0.16 -15.45 -14.07
N THR A 253 0.68 -14.22 -14.19
CA THR A 253 0.31 -13.12 -13.28
C THR A 253 -0.98 -12.38 -13.66
N LYS A 254 -1.27 -12.23 -14.96
CA LYS A 254 -2.37 -11.36 -15.44
C LYS A 254 -3.77 -11.91 -15.18
N ARG A 255 -3.90 -13.22 -14.94
CA ARG A 255 -5.19 -13.90 -14.73
C ARG A 255 -5.20 -14.88 -13.56
N ALA A 256 -4.21 -14.83 -12.67
CA ALA A 256 -4.09 -15.77 -11.55
C ALA A 256 -5.39 -15.90 -10.74
N ARG A 257 -6.02 -14.77 -10.45
CA ARG A 257 -7.29 -14.72 -9.71
C ARG A 257 -8.46 -15.32 -10.46
N GLU A 258 -8.58 -15.09 -11.77
CA GLU A 258 -9.65 -15.64 -12.60
C GLU A 258 -9.46 -17.15 -12.78
N GLU A 259 -8.22 -17.57 -12.96
CA GLU A 259 -7.84 -18.97 -13.10
C GLU A 259 -8.01 -19.75 -11.80
N ALA A 260 -7.66 -19.18 -10.65
CA ALA A 260 -7.95 -19.75 -9.35
C ALA A 260 -9.46 -19.95 -9.13
N GLN A 261 -10.28 -18.97 -9.53
CA GLN A 261 -11.74 -19.10 -9.45
C GLN A 261 -12.29 -20.19 -10.37
N ARG A 262 -11.66 -20.39 -11.54
CA ARG A 262 -12.00 -21.48 -12.47
C ARG A 262 -11.67 -22.84 -11.85
N ILE A 263 -10.43 -23.02 -11.37
CA ILE A 263 -9.95 -24.25 -10.73
C ILE A 263 -10.82 -24.63 -9.53
N VAL A 264 -11.07 -23.68 -8.62
CA VAL A 264 -11.91 -23.92 -7.44
C VAL A 264 -13.37 -24.17 -7.85
N GLY A 265 -13.88 -23.46 -8.86
CA GLY A 265 -15.21 -23.72 -9.41
C GLY A 265 -15.37 -25.15 -9.92
N GLU A 266 -14.38 -25.66 -10.65
CA GLU A 266 -14.35 -27.03 -11.16
C GLU A 266 -14.33 -28.07 -10.03
N ARG A 267 -13.51 -27.87 -8.99
CA ARG A 267 -13.44 -28.77 -7.83
C ARG A 267 -14.77 -28.85 -7.07
N HIS A 268 -15.49 -27.73 -6.98
CA HIS A 268 -16.77 -27.63 -6.29
C HIS A 268 -17.98 -27.95 -7.20
N GLY A 269 -17.77 -28.25 -8.49
CA GLY A 269 -18.85 -28.51 -9.45
C GLY A 269 -19.76 -27.31 -9.71
N VAL A 270 -19.26 -26.08 -9.52
CA VAL A 270 -20.02 -24.84 -9.65
C VAL A 270 -19.36 -23.86 -10.62
N THR A 271 -20.14 -22.89 -11.09
CA THR A 271 -19.63 -21.89 -12.04
C THR A 271 -18.69 -20.89 -11.35
N MET A 272 -17.72 -20.36 -12.11
CA MET A 272 -16.83 -19.27 -11.68
C MET A 272 -17.62 -18.06 -11.12
N ARG A 273 -18.79 -17.75 -11.70
CA ARG A 273 -19.68 -16.67 -11.24
C ARG A 273 -20.20 -16.94 -9.82
N GLN A 274 -20.54 -18.19 -9.50
CA GLN A 274 -21.01 -18.57 -8.16
C GLN A 274 -19.88 -18.47 -7.13
N ILE A 275 -18.68 -18.95 -7.47
CA ILE A 275 -17.49 -18.80 -6.63
C ILE A 275 -17.19 -17.32 -6.35
N ARG A 276 -17.17 -16.49 -7.40
CA ARG A 276 -16.97 -15.04 -7.27
C ARG A 276 -18.02 -14.41 -6.34
N ARG A 277 -19.30 -14.73 -6.57
CA ARG A 277 -20.40 -14.20 -5.76
C ARG A 277 -20.28 -14.62 -4.28
N ARG A 278 -19.96 -15.88 -4.01
CA ARG A 278 -19.78 -16.39 -2.63
C ARG A 278 -18.62 -15.68 -1.94
N ARG A 279 -17.46 -15.60 -2.60
CA ARG A 279 -16.30 -14.83 -2.09
C ARG A 279 -16.69 -13.39 -1.76
N ASP A 280 -17.30 -12.69 -2.71
CA ASP A 280 -17.64 -11.27 -2.54
C ASP A 280 -18.65 -11.06 -1.39
N GLN A 281 -19.61 -11.98 -1.22
CA GLN A 281 -20.57 -11.96 -0.11
C GLN A 281 -19.90 -12.23 1.24
N THR A 282 -18.96 -13.18 1.31
CA THR A 282 -18.19 -13.47 2.53
C THR A 282 -17.27 -12.30 2.89
N THR A 283 -16.53 -11.74 1.91
CA THR A 283 -15.70 -10.55 2.13
C THR A 283 -16.52 -9.32 2.55
N ALA A 284 -17.72 -9.14 1.98
CA ALA A 284 -18.61 -8.04 2.39
C ALA A 284 -19.09 -8.18 3.84
N ARG A 285 -19.47 -9.39 4.26
CA ARG A 285 -19.86 -9.66 5.66
C ARG A 285 -18.71 -9.44 6.63
N LEU A 286 -17.51 -9.91 6.30
CA LEU A 286 -16.31 -9.66 7.10
C LEU A 286 -16.02 -8.17 7.24
N ARG A 287 -16.12 -7.39 6.15
CA ARG A 287 -15.95 -5.92 6.21
C ARG A 287 -17.01 -5.24 7.06
N GLN A 288 -18.26 -5.69 7.00
CA GLN A 288 -19.34 -5.14 7.82
C GLN A 288 -19.15 -5.45 9.31
N ALA A 289 -18.55 -6.61 9.63
CA ALA A 289 -18.24 -7.03 10.99
C ALA A 289 -16.91 -6.49 11.53
N ALA A 290 -16.08 -5.87 10.69
CA ALA A 290 -14.75 -5.37 11.09
C ALA A 290 -14.77 -4.41 12.29
N PRO A 291 -15.73 -3.46 12.43
CA PRO A 291 -15.80 -2.63 13.63
C PRO A 291 -16.05 -3.44 14.92
N GLN A 292 -16.89 -4.47 14.86
CA GLN A 292 -17.22 -5.33 16.01
C GLN A 292 -16.02 -6.22 16.41
N TYR A 293 -15.23 -6.64 15.43
CA TYR A 293 -13.97 -7.35 15.70
C TYR A 293 -13.00 -6.44 16.44
N LEU A 294 -12.79 -5.21 15.94
CA LEU A 294 -11.89 -4.23 16.55
C LEU A 294 -12.33 -3.84 17.98
N GLU A 295 -13.64 -3.78 18.25
CA GLU A 295 -14.17 -3.58 19.60
C GLU A 295 -13.95 -4.79 20.52
N ALA A 296 -13.88 -6.01 19.97
CA ALA A 296 -13.70 -7.24 20.75
C ALA A 296 -12.23 -7.54 21.10
N ILE A 297 -11.28 -6.96 20.37
CA ILE A 297 -9.83 -7.14 20.58
C ILE A 297 -9.13 -5.92 21.21
N ALA A 298 -9.84 -4.80 21.37
CA ALA A 298 -9.37 -3.59 22.07
C ALA A 298 -9.49 -3.70 23.59
#